data_AF-A0A2W4PPN0-F1
#
_entry.id   AF-A0A2W4PPN0-F1
#
_cell.length_a   1.000
_cell.length_b   1.000
_cell.length_c   1.000
_cell.angle_alpha   90.00
_cell.angle_beta   90.00
_cell.angle_gamma   90.00
#
_symmetry.space_group_name_H-M   'P 1'
#
loop_
_entity.id
_entity.type
_entity.pdbx_description
1 polymer ?
#
loop_
_entity_poly.entity_id
_entity_poly.type
_entity_poly.pdbx_seq_one_letter_code
_entity_poly.pdbx_strand_id
1 'polypeptide(L)'
;MSIRTEHLPFKLHAPYEPAGDQPEAIAKLVEGLEAGLSHQTLLGVTGSGKTYSIANVIQRVQRPTLVLAHNKTLAAQLYGEFREFFPENAVEYFVSYYDYYQPEAYVPSSDTFIEKDASINQHIEQMRLSATKALLERSDSIIVATVSAIYGLGDPQAYLEMVLHLSRGDRIDQRRVLRRLADMQYTRNEMELTQGTYRVRGDVIDIFPAESEREAVRVELFDDEVESIVLFDPLTGEVKRKVPRYTVFPSTHYVTPKER
;
A
#
# COMPACT_ATOMS: atom_id res chain seq x y z
N MET A 1 11.64 14.30 -9.61
CA MET A 1 10.32 14.95 -9.69
C MET A 1 9.54 14.43 -8.48
N SER A 2 9.16 15.28 -7.53
CA SER A 2 8.64 14.81 -6.23
C SER A 2 7.23 14.24 -6.37
N ILE A 3 6.97 13.07 -5.79
CA ILE A 3 5.60 12.65 -5.45
C ILE A 3 5.05 13.75 -4.53
N ARG A 4 3.89 14.32 -4.87
CA ARG A 4 3.22 15.28 -3.99
C ARG A 4 2.51 14.49 -2.92
N THR A 5 2.97 14.60 -1.68
CA THR A 5 2.24 14.09 -0.53
C THR A 5 0.98 14.93 -0.34
N GLU A 6 -0.19 14.30 -0.34
CA GLU A 6 -1.41 14.98 0.09
C GLU A 6 -1.41 15.07 1.62
N HIS A 7 -1.49 16.30 2.14
CA HIS A 7 -1.63 16.56 3.57
C HIS A 7 -3.09 16.43 3.97
N LEU A 8 -3.55 15.19 4.12
CA LEU A 8 -4.84 14.86 4.69
C LEU A 8 -4.69 14.66 6.20
N PRO A 9 -5.61 15.17 7.02
CA PRO A 9 -5.60 14.89 8.45
C PRO A 9 -6.26 13.54 8.75
N PHE A 10 -5.79 12.86 9.79
CA PHE A 10 -6.52 11.74 10.40
C PHE A 10 -7.85 12.20 10.97
N LYS A 11 -8.93 11.47 10.64
CA LYS A 11 -10.29 11.70 11.11
C LYS A 11 -10.84 10.42 11.75
N LEU A 12 -10.90 10.42 13.08
CA LEU A 12 -11.47 9.35 13.88
C LEU A 12 -12.99 9.44 13.84
N HIS A 13 -13.62 8.34 13.44
CA HIS A 13 -15.05 8.11 13.49
C HIS A 13 -15.36 7.10 14.59
N ALA A 14 -16.16 7.50 15.57
CA ALA A 14 -16.70 6.59 16.58
C ALA A 14 -18.04 7.14 17.09
N PRO A 15 -19.03 6.28 17.37
CA PRO A 15 -20.33 6.72 17.91
C PRO A 15 -20.29 7.00 19.42
N TYR A 16 -19.12 6.97 20.04
CA TYR A 16 -18.89 7.14 21.47
C TYR A 16 -17.64 7.98 21.71
N GLU A 17 -17.59 8.63 22.88
CA GLU A 17 -16.46 9.41 23.36
C GLU A 17 -15.56 8.56 24.28
N PRO A 18 -14.28 8.94 24.48
CA PRO A 18 -13.42 8.30 25.47
C PRO A 18 -14.03 8.32 26.88
N ALA A 19 -14.02 7.17 27.55
CA ALA A 19 -14.65 6.99 28.86
C ALA A 19 -13.74 6.23 29.84
N GLY A 20 -14.08 6.27 31.13
CA GLY A 20 -13.26 5.67 32.19
C GLY A 20 -11.86 6.30 32.25
N ASP A 21 -10.82 5.47 32.25
CA ASP A 21 -9.42 5.92 32.32
C ASP A 21 -8.84 6.35 30.94
N GLN A 22 -9.59 6.17 29.85
CA GLN A 22 -9.12 6.48 28.50
C GLN A 22 -8.73 7.96 28.31
N PRO A 23 -9.52 8.97 28.75
CA PRO A 23 -9.17 10.38 28.55
C PRO A 23 -7.80 10.74 29.13
N GLU A 24 -7.51 10.27 30.35
CA GLU A 24 -6.23 10.52 31.03
C GLU A 24 -5.08 9.78 30.34
N ALA A 25 -5.28 8.51 29.98
CA ALA A 25 -4.27 7.72 29.26
C ALA A 25 -3.89 8.35 27.91
N ILE A 26 -4.90 8.80 27.14
CA ILE A 26 -4.69 9.48 25.86
C ILE A 26 -3.91 10.78 26.08
N ALA A 27 -4.30 11.60 27.07
CA ALA A 27 -3.64 12.86 27.35
C ALA A 27 -2.15 12.67 27.68
N LYS A 28 -1.81 11.71 28.56
CA LYS A 28 -0.43 11.41 28.94
C LYS A 28 0.41 10.92 27.77
N LEU A 29 -0.15 10.05 26.91
CA LEU A 29 0.56 9.55 25.74
C LEU A 29 0.87 10.67 24.73
N VAL A 30 -0.08 11.57 24.52
CA VAL A 30 0.09 12.75 23.64
C VAL A 30 1.14 13.70 24.21
N GLU A 31 1.03 14.05 25.49
CA GLU A 31 2.02 14.90 26.18
C GLU A 31 3.43 14.32 26.09
N GLY A 32 3.58 13.00 26.30
CA GLY A 32 4.86 12.33 26.17
C GLY A 32 5.44 12.39 24.75
N LEU A 33 4.59 12.29 23.71
CA LEU A 33 5.03 12.43 22.32
C LEU A 33 5.45 13.88 22.00
N GLU A 34 4.71 14.86 22.49
CA GLU A 34 5.03 16.29 22.33
C GLU A 34 6.31 16.69 23.08
N ALA A 35 6.55 16.07 24.23
CA ALA A 35 7.79 16.21 25.00
C ALA A 35 9.00 15.49 24.37
N GLY A 36 8.80 14.77 23.26
CA GLY A 36 9.86 14.06 22.53
C GLY A 36 10.29 12.74 23.15
N LEU A 37 9.46 12.11 24.00
CA LEU A 37 9.75 10.79 24.53
C LEU A 37 9.79 9.75 23.40
N SER A 38 10.89 9.00 23.35
CA SER A 38 11.10 7.93 22.36
C SER A 38 10.36 6.64 22.71
N HIS A 39 10.07 6.41 24.00
CA HIS A 39 9.44 5.17 24.49
C HIS A 39 8.36 5.50 25.52
N GLN A 40 7.19 4.90 25.35
CA GLN A 40 6.07 5.01 26.27
C GLN A 40 5.33 3.66 26.34
N THR A 41 4.68 3.37 27.46
CA THR A 41 3.95 2.12 27.69
C THR A 41 2.53 2.40 28.14
N LEU A 42 1.55 1.93 27.36
CA LEU A 42 0.14 1.92 27.77
C LEU A 42 -0.17 0.62 28.51
N LEU A 43 -0.23 0.67 29.85
CA LEU A 43 -0.63 -0.47 30.67
C LEU A 43 -2.17 -0.54 30.75
N GLY A 44 -2.79 -1.18 29.75
CA GLY A 44 -4.24 -1.33 29.67
C GLY A 44 -4.72 -2.77 29.92
N VAL A 45 -5.68 -2.96 30.84
CA VAL A 45 -6.34 -4.25 31.07
C VAL A 45 -7.07 -4.76 29.82
N THR A 46 -7.31 -6.07 29.72
CA THR A 46 -8.10 -6.64 28.61
C THR A 46 -9.52 -6.06 28.61
N GLY A 47 -10.05 -5.71 27.44
CA GLY A 47 -11.38 -5.11 27.31
C GLY A 47 -11.47 -3.61 27.57
N SER A 48 -10.38 -2.93 27.96
CA SER A 48 -10.38 -1.47 28.22
C SER A 48 -10.45 -0.57 26.97
N GLY A 49 -10.57 -1.13 25.76
CA GLY A 49 -10.59 -0.34 24.52
C GLY A 49 -9.24 0.27 24.14
N LYS A 50 -8.16 -0.52 24.23
CA LYS A 50 -6.79 -0.08 23.90
C LYS A 50 -6.66 0.47 22.48
N THR A 51 -7.26 -0.20 21.49
CA THR A 51 -7.21 0.26 20.09
C THR A 51 -7.83 1.64 19.94
N TYR A 52 -8.99 1.87 20.56
CA TYR A 52 -9.67 3.18 20.53
C TYR A 52 -8.86 4.28 21.23
N SER A 53 -8.17 3.95 22.32
CA SER A 53 -7.23 4.88 22.98
C SER A 53 -6.08 5.27 22.04
N ILE A 54 -5.47 4.29 21.36
CA ILE A 54 -4.41 4.54 20.37
C ILE A 54 -4.94 5.30 19.15
N ALA A 55 -6.14 5.02 18.67
CA ALA A 55 -6.78 5.77 17.58
C ALA A 55 -6.94 7.25 17.96
N ASN A 56 -7.38 7.55 19.18
CA ASN A 56 -7.42 8.93 19.68
C ASN A 56 -6.04 9.60 19.73
N VAL A 57 -5.01 8.86 20.14
CA VAL A 57 -3.62 9.36 20.10
C VAL A 57 -3.22 9.71 18.67
N ILE A 58 -3.43 8.80 17.71
CA ILE A 58 -3.12 9.02 16.28
C ILE A 58 -3.83 10.27 15.74
N GLN A 59 -5.13 10.41 16.03
CA GLN A 59 -5.90 11.60 15.64
C GLN A 59 -5.33 12.89 16.26
N ARG A 60 -4.86 12.87 17.50
CA ARG A 60 -4.33 14.09 18.13
C ARG A 60 -2.95 14.47 17.60
N VAL A 61 -2.08 13.50 17.37
CA VAL A 61 -0.69 13.76 16.96
C VAL A 61 -0.49 13.90 15.45
N GLN A 62 -1.43 13.42 14.64
CA GLN A 62 -1.43 13.59 13.18
C GLN A 62 -0.14 13.07 12.50
N ARG A 63 0.30 11.85 12.86
CA ARG A 63 1.54 11.24 12.36
C ARG A 63 1.28 9.88 11.69
N PRO A 64 1.91 9.59 10.53
CA PRO A 64 1.95 8.23 9.99
C PRO A 64 2.34 7.23 11.07
N THR A 65 1.59 6.13 11.17
CA THR A 65 1.73 5.19 12.29
C THR A 65 1.89 3.77 11.78
N LEU A 66 2.90 3.06 12.30
CA LEU A 66 3.09 1.62 12.10
C LEU A 66 2.64 0.88 13.36
N VAL A 67 1.65 0.00 13.23
CA VAL A 67 1.13 -0.86 14.28
C VAL A 67 1.67 -2.27 14.08
N LEU A 68 2.54 -2.72 14.98
CA LEU A 68 3.13 -4.06 14.91
C LEU A 68 2.33 -5.06 15.75
N ALA A 69 1.87 -6.12 15.10
CA ALA A 69 1.21 -7.26 15.73
C ALA A 69 2.06 -8.53 15.59
N HIS A 70 2.15 -9.31 16.67
CA HIS A 70 2.95 -10.54 16.70
C HIS A 70 2.42 -11.70 15.83
N ASN A 71 1.16 -11.64 15.35
CA ASN A 71 0.58 -12.69 14.52
C ASN A 71 -0.44 -12.11 13.51
N LYS A 72 -0.75 -12.87 12.45
CA LYS A 72 -1.66 -12.44 11.37
C LYS A 72 -3.11 -12.25 11.86
N THR A 73 -3.56 -13.04 12.84
CA THR A 73 -4.95 -12.95 13.35
C THR A 73 -5.20 -11.62 14.05
N LEU A 74 -4.32 -11.23 14.97
CA LEU A 74 -4.40 -9.94 15.67
C LEU A 74 -4.18 -8.79 14.69
N ALA A 75 -3.27 -8.93 13.73
CA ALA A 75 -3.07 -7.93 12.69
C ALA A 75 -4.36 -7.68 11.88
N ALA A 76 -5.05 -8.74 11.47
CA ALA A 76 -6.31 -8.62 10.74
C ALA A 76 -7.42 -7.97 11.59
N GLN A 77 -7.50 -8.29 12.89
CA GLN A 77 -8.43 -7.64 13.83
C GLN A 77 -8.16 -6.14 13.94
N LEU A 78 -6.92 -5.77 14.21
CA LEU A 78 -6.52 -4.36 14.33
C LEU A 78 -6.71 -3.61 13.01
N TYR A 79 -6.42 -4.23 11.87
CA TYR A 79 -6.70 -3.65 10.56
C TYR A 79 -8.19 -3.35 10.37
N GLY A 80 -9.07 -4.28 10.73
CA GLY A 80 -10.53 -4.07 10.71
C GLY A 80 -10.96 -2.93 11.62
N GLU A 81 -10.52 -2.94 12.88
CA GLU A 81 -10.83 -1.88 13.85
C GLU A 81 -10.36 -0.50 13.38
N PHE A 82 -9.12 -0.38 12.89
CA PHE A 82 -8.60 0.89 12.37
C PHE A 82 -9.33 1.34 11.10
N ARG A 83 -9.73 0.43 10.21
CA ARG A 83 -10.55 0.75 9.02
C ARG A 83 -11.92 1.33 9.40
N GLU A 84 -12.53 0.80 10.45
CA GLU A 84 -13.78 1.35 11.00
C GLU A 84 -13.58 2.72 11.65
N PHE A 85 -12.47 2.89 12.40
CA PHE A 85 -12.13 4.16 13.04
C PHE A 85 -11.70 5.25 12.06
N PHE A 86 -11.05 4.91 10.95
CA PHE A 86 -10.49 5.86 9.99
C PHE A 86 -10.91 5.55 8.54
N PRO A 87 -12.23 5.58 8.22
CA PRO A 87 -12.74 5.20 6.91
C PRO A 87 -12.30 6.13 5.76
N GLU A 88 -11.87 7.36 6.08
CA GLU A 88 -11.41 8.36 5.11
C GLU A 88 -9.87 8.37 4.94
N ASN A 89 -9.13 7.68 5.82
CA ASN A 89 -7.67 7.68 5.82
C ASN A 89 -7.11 6.38 5.25
N ALA A 90 -5.80 6.36 4.95
CA ALA A 90 -5.14 5.19 4.40
C ALA A 90 -4.78 4.19 5.51
N VAL A 91 -5.70 3.30 5.84
CA VAL A 91 -5.43 2.15 6.71
C VAL A 91 -5.07 0.96 5.85
N GLU A 92 -3.86 0.46 6.02
CA GLU A 92 -3.21 -0.50 5.13
C GLU A 92 -2.73 -1.73 5.90
N TYR A 93 -2.52 -2.84 5.17
CA TYR A 93 -2.16 -4.13 5.75
C TYR A 93 -0.86 -4.67 5.18
N PHE A 94 0.12 -4.98 6.04
CA PHE A 94 1.45 -5.41 5.62
C PHE A 94 1.93 -6.65 6.38
N VAL A 95 1.63 -7.82 5.83
CA VAL A 95 2.05 -9.12 6.41
C VAL A 95 2.72 -9.98 5.37
N SER A 96 3.24 -11.15 5.75
CA SER A 96 3.74 -12.12 4.78
C SER A 96 2.62 -12.51 3.79
N TYR A 97 2.92 -12.31 2.51
CA TYR A 97 2.12 -12.67 1.35
C TYR A 97 2.22 -14.15 0.99
N TYR A 98 2.97 -14.95 1.76
CA TYR A 98 2.93 -16.40 1.62
C TYR A 98 1.77 -16.99 2.43
N ASP A 99 0.94 -17.80 1.76
CA ASP A 99 -0.03 -18.70 2.41
C ASP A 99 0.69 -19.92 2.98
N TYR A 100 1.69 -20.41 2.24
CA TYR A 100 2.59 -21.48 2.65
C TYR A 100 4.03 -21.09 2.30
N TYR A 101 4.98 -21.37 3.20
CA TYR A 101 6.39 -21.12 2.97
C TYR A 101 7.26 -22.16 3.68
N GLN A 102 8.04 -22.88 2.89
CA GLN A 102 9.11 -23.76 3.32
C GLN A 102 10.44 -23.12 2.90
N PRO A 103 11.32 -22.76 3.86
CA PRO A 103 12.63 -22.26 3.52
C PRO A 103 13.50 -23.40 2.95
N GLU A 104 14.43 -23.02 2.08
CA GLU A 104 15.53 -23.89 1.70
C GLU A 104 16.40 -24.18 2.93
N ALA A 105 16.70 -25.46 3.16
CA ALA A 105 17.50 -25.87 4.31
C ALA A 105 18.26 -27.16 4.00
N TYR A 106 19.42 -27.32 4.63
CA TYR A 106 20.14 -28.58 4.64
C TYR A 106 20.18 -29.11 6.08
N VAL A 107 19.82 -30.39 6.27
CA VAL A 107 19.76 -31.08 7.56
C VAL A 107 20.93 -32.07 7.64
N PRO A 108 22.04 -31.71 8.33
CA PRO A 108 23.25 -32.53 8.31
C PRO A 108 23.10 -33.91 8.94
N SER A 109 22.25 -34.04 9.96
CA SER A 109 22.06 -35.30 10.69
C SER A 109 21.45 -36.41 9.83
N SER A 110 20.69 -36.04 8.80
CA SER A 110 20.02 -36.98 7.89
C SER A 110 20.52 -36.83 6.45
N ASP A 111 21.57 -36.03 6.23
CA ASP A 111 22.10 -35.68 4.91
C ASP A 111 20.99 -35.30 3.91
N THR A 112 20.04 -34.48 4.37
CA THR A 112 18.82 -34.16 3.60
C THR A 112 18.82 -32.70 3.19
N PHE A 113 18.69 -32.47 1.89
CA PHE A 113 18.41 -31.15 1.35
C PHE A 113 16.90 -30.95 1.19
N ILE A 114 16.40 -29.85 1.73
CA ILE A 114 15.00 -29.42 1.68
C ILE A 114 14.94 -28.24 0.72
N GLU A 115 14.28 -28.43 -0.42
CA GLU A 115 14.07 -27.38 -1.40
C GLU A 115 13.09 -26.32 -0.88
N LYS A 116 13.26 -25.10 -1.39
CA LYS A 116 12.30 -24.02 -1.17
C LYS A 116 10.99 -24.37 -1.87
N ASP A 117 9.89 -24.28 -1.14
CA ASP A 117 8.55 -24.38 -1.68
C ASP A 117 7.66 -23.29 -1.06
N ALA A 118 6.83 -22.63 -1.86
CA ALA A 118 6.02 -21.52 -1.38
C ALA A 118 4.80 -21.29 -2.25
N SER A 119 3.72 -20.84 -1.60
CA SER A 119 2.49 -20.38 -2.26
C SER A 119 2.24 -18.92 -1.92
N ILE A 120 2.06 -18.08 -2.95
CA ILE A 120 1.84 -16.65 -2.82
C ILE A 120 0.35 -16.33 -2.88
N ASN A 121 -0.11 -15.53 -1.93
CA ASN A 121 -1.41 -14.91 -1.91
C ASN A 121 -1.37 -13.55 -2.62
N GLN A 122 -1.94 -13.51 -3.83
CA GLN A 122 -1.94 -12.30 -4.66
C GLN A 122 -2.66 -11.12 -4.02
N HIS A 123 -3.72 -11.38 -3.25
CA HIS A 123 -4.45 -10.32 -2.57
C HIS A 123 -3.60 -9.66 -1.47
N ILE A 124 -2.87 -10.46 -0.68
CA ILE A 124 -1.96 -9.91 0.33
C ILE A 124 -0.79 -9.17 -0.32
N GLU A 125 -0.27 -9.64 -1.45
CA GLU A 125 0.77 -8.90 -2.17
C GLU A 125 0.29 -7.54 -2.67
N GLN A 126 -0.94 -7.47 -3.22
CA GLN A 126 -1.56 -6.20 -3.56
C GLN A 126 -1.70 -5.27 -2.34
N MET A 127 -2.15 -5.78 -1.20
CA MET A 127 -2.25 -4.99 0.04
C MET A 127 -0.89 -4.46 0.50
N ARG A 128 0.19 -5.23 0.33
CA ARG A 128 1.56 -4.79 0.66
C ARG A 128 2.02 -3.67 -0.26
N LEU A 129 1.75 -3.77 -1.57
CA LEU A 129 2.05 -2.72 -2.53
C LEU A 129 1.25 -1.45 -2.22
N SER A 130 -0.03 -1.59 -1.86
CA SER A 130 -0.89 -0.49 -1.40
C SER A 130 -0.31 0.21 -0.18
N ALA A 131 0.14 -0.55 0.83
CA ALA A 131 0.76 -0.02 2.03
C ALA A 131 2.01 0.83 1.73
N THR A 132 2.89 0.34 0.86
CA THR A 132 4.09 1.10 0.46
C THR A 132 3.76 2.35 -0.35
N LYS A 133 2.76 2.28 -1.25
CA LYS A 133 2.28 3.46 -1.98
C LYS A 133 1.69 4.50 -1.03
N ALA A 134 0.88 4.08 -0.06
CA ALA A 134 0.25 4.98 0.90
C ALA A 134 1.31 5.80 1.67
N LEU A 135 2.41 5.18 2.11
CA LEU A 135 3.51 5.91 2.77
C LEU A 135 4.16 6.97 1.89
N LEU A 136 4.19 6.75 0.57
CA LEU A 136 4.83 7.66 -0.37
C LEU A 136 3.91 8.82 -0.76
N GLU A 137 2.60 8.57 -0.84
CA GLU A 137 1.62 9.55 -1.35
C GLU A 137 0.86 10.29 -0.24
N ARG A 138 0.80 9.75 0.97
CA ARG A 138 -0.12 10.23 2.02
C ARG A 138 0.55 10.39 3.38
N SER A 139 0.22 11.47 4.08
CA SER A 139 0.65 11.67 5.47
C SER A 139 -0.30 11.05 6.52
N ASP A 140 -1.48 10.60 6.09
CA ASP A 140 -2.51 9.98 6.94
C ASP A 140 -2.56 8.46 6.81
N SER A 141 -1.39 7.80 6.81
CA SER A 141 -1.29 6.35 6.69
C SER A 141 -1.14 5.64 8.05
N ILE A 142 -1.97 4.64 8.30
CA ILE A 142 -1.81 3.65 9.38
C ILE A 142 -1.51 2.30 8.74
N ILE A 143 -0.32 1.74 8.97
CA ILE A 143 0.02 0.39 8.51
C ILE A 143 -0.09 -0.57 9.68
N VAL A 144 -0.95 -1.57 9.54
CA VAL A 144 -0.98 -2.71 10.47
C VAL A 144 -0.12 -3.83 9.88
N ALA A 145 0.95 -4.19 10.58
CA ALA A 145 1.96 -5.10 10.09
C ALA A 145 2.33 -6.20 11.09
N THR A 146 2.88 -7.29 10.57
CA THR A 146 3.61 -8.29 11.39
C THR A 146 5.12 -8.03 11.32
N VAL A 147 5.91 -8.96 11.87
CA VAL A 147 7.37 -8.98 11.70
C VAL A 147 7.82 -8.95 10.23
N SER A 148 6.93 -9.13 9.25
CA SER A 148 7.27 -8.87 7.85
C SER A 148 7.80 -7.46 7.60
N ALA A 149 7.46 -6.47 8.44
CA ALA A 149 7.95 -5.09 8.31
C ALA A 149 9.46 -4.93 8.52
N ILE A 150 10.14 -5.92 9.12
CA ILE A 150 11.60 -5.90 9.33
C ILE A 150 12.38 -6.74 8.31
N TYR A 151 11.68 -7.41 7.37
CA TYR A 151 12.32 -8.13 6.27
C TYR A 151 12.66 -7.16 5.13
N GLY A 152 13.71 -7.49 4.38
CA GLY A 152 14.20 -6.65 3.30
C GLY A 152 13.15 -6.44 2.20
N LEU A 153 13.03 -5.20 1.75
CA LEU A 153 12.39 -4.81 0.48
C LEU A 153 13.47 -4.28 -0.46
N GLY A 154 13.13 -4.05 -1.73
CA GLY A 154 14.02 -3.34 -2.65
C GLY A 154 14.31 -1.92 -2.17
N ASP A 155 15.36 -1.32 -2.74
CA ASP A 155 15.76 0.04 -2.44
C ASP A 155 14.62 1.04 -2.74
N PRO A 156 14.18 1.85 -1.77
CA PRO A 156 13.14 2.84 -1.98
C PRO A 156 13.46 3.83 -3.10
N GLN A 157 14.73 4.22 -3.29
CA GLN A 157 15.09 5.15 -4.37
C GLN A 157 14.94 4.48 -5.74
N ALA A 158 15.45 3.26 -5.92
CA ALA A 158 15.22 2.48 -7.13
C ALA A 158 13.72 2.28 -7.43
N TYR A 159 12.91 2.00 -6.41
CA TYR A 159 11.45 1.86 -6.56
C TYR A 159 10.80 3.17 -7.06
N LEU A 160 11.19 4.30 -6.47
CA LEU A 160 10.71 5.63 -6.84
C LEU A 160 11.19 6.07 -8.23
N GLU A 161 12.42 5.71 -8.62
CA GLU A 161 12.95 6.00 -9.95
C GLU A 161 12.25 5.24 -11.05
N MET A 162 11.55 4.15 -10.72
CA MET A 162 10.86 3.27 -11.65
C MET A 162 9.40 3.65 -11.93
N VAL A 163 8.79 4.50 -11.10
CA VAL A 163 7.38 4.89 -11.29
C VAL A 163 7.14 5.53 -12.66
N LEU A 164 5.92 5.37 -13.18
CA LEU A 164 5.45 5.97 -14.42
C LEU A 164 4.47 7.09 -14.08
N HIS A 165 4.88 8.33 -14.32
CA HIS A 165 3.99 9.49 -14.22
C HIS A 165 3.30 9.73 -15.56
N LEU A 166 1.99 9.95 -15.50
CA LEU A 166 1.15 10.29 -16.64
C LEU A 166 0.38 11.55 -16.29
N SER A 167 0.51 12.60 -17.08
CA SER A 167 -0.31 13.80 -16.98
C SER A 167 -0.98 14.10 -18.32
N ARG A 168 -2.23 14.56 -18.27
CA ARG A 168 -2.93 15.01 -19.47
C ARG A 168 -2.16 16.18 -20.10
N GLY A 169 -1.98 16.13 -21.43
CA GLY A 169 -1.20 17.08 -22.21
C GLY A 169 0.30 16.76 -22.27
N ASP A 170 0.79 15.73 -21.57
CA ASP A 170 2.18 15.31 -21.69
C ASP A 170 2.43 14.67 -23.06
N ARG A 171 3.58 15.00 -23.66
CA ARG A 171 4.06 14.30 -24.85
C ARG A 171 4.78 13.02 -24.49
N ILE A 172 4.16 11.88 -24.77
CA ILE A 172 4.71 10.56 -24.51
C ILE A 172 4.35 9.56 -25.62
N ASP A 173 5.39 8.96 -26.20
CA ASP A 173 5.23 7.88 -27.19
C ASP A 173 4.64 6.62 -26.53
N GLN A 174 3.66 6.00 -27.19
CA GLN A 174 3.01 4.78 -26.71
C GLN A 174 4.04 3.69 -26.38
N ARG A 175 5.03 3.44 -27.24
CA ARG A 175 6.03 2.38 -27.04
C ARG A 175 6.92 2.68 -25.84
N ARG A 176 7.10 3.95 -25.48
CA ARG A 176 7.80 4.34 -24.25
C ARG A 176 6.99 3.98 -23.00
N VAL A 177 5.68 4.22 -23.02
CA VAL A 177 4.77 3.79 -21.94
C VAL A 177 4.83 2.27 -21.76
N LEU A 178 4.68 1.50 -22.86
CA LEU A 178 4.68 0.04 -22.78
C LEU A 178 6.01 -0.54 -22.31
N ARG A 179 7.14 0.02 -22.78
CA ARG A 179 8.48 -0.37 -22.28
C ARG A 179 8.61 -0.10 -20.79
N ARG A 180 8.15 1.06 -20.33
CA ARG A 180 8.20 1.42 -18.91
C ARG A 180 7.35 0.49 -18.04
N LEU A 181 6.15 0.14 -18.48
CA LEU A 181 5.30 -0.86 -17.81
C LEU A 181 6.00 -2.22 -17.73
N ALA A 182 6.63 -2.68 -18.80
CA ALA A 182 7.38 -3.94 -18.80
C ALA A 182 8.58 -3.90 -17.84
N ASP A 183 9.34 -2.79 -17.80
CA ASP A 183 10.46 -2.65 -16.86
C ASP A 183 9.97 -2.60 -15.40
N MET A 184 8.77 -2.07 -15.16
CA MET A 184 8.05 -2.12 -13.88
C MET A 184 7.41 -3.49 -13.57
N GLN A 185 7.71 -4.54 -14.35
CA GLN A 185 7.22 -5.91 -14.18
C GLN A 185 5.70 -6.08 -14.42
N TYR A 186 5.08 -5.21 -15.21
CA TYR A 186 3.70 -5.45 -15.66
C TYR A 186 3.67 -6.40 -16.85
N THR A 187 2.65 -7.26 -16.87
CA THR A 187 2.46 -8.24 -17.95
C THR A 187 1.40 -7.76 -18.94
N ARG A 188 1.68 -7.85 -20.24
CA ARG A 188 0.68 -7.57 -21.27
C ARG A 188 -0.32 -8.72 -21.36
N ASN A 189 -1.61 -8.44 -21.22
CA ASN A 189 -2.67 -9.43 -21.40
C ASN A 189 -3.87 -8.80 -22.14
N GLU A 190 -4.09 -9.19 -23.40
CA GLU A 190 -5.14 -8.60 -24.22
C GLU A 190 -6.55 -9.10 -23.89
N MET A 191 -6.64 -10.31 -23.31
CA MET A 191 -7.90 -10.98 -23.03
C MET A 191 -8.46 -10.57 -21.68
N GLU A 192 -7.63 -10.62 -20.64
CA GLU A 192 -8.04 -10.39 -19.25
C GLU A 192 -7.23 -9.25 -18.63
N LEU A 193 -7.93 -8.32 -17.97
CA LEU A 193 -7.31 -7.20 -17.27
C LEU A 193 -7.36 -7.47 -15.77
N THR A 194 -6.28 -8.05 -15.23
CA THR A 194 -6.08 -8.32 -13.80
C THR A 194 -4.98 -7.44 -13.21
N GLN A 195 -4.88 -7.35 -11.88
CA GLN A 195 -3.84 -6.55 -11.20
C GLN A 195 -2.43 -6.88 -11.73
N GLY A 196 -1.62 -5.84 -11.97
CA GLY A 196 -0.27 -6.00 -12.52
C GLY A 196 -0.23 -6.29 -14.01
N THR A 197 -1.36 -6.14 -14.73
CA THR A 197 -1.43 -6.31 -16.17
C THR A 197 -1.84 -5.04 -16.92
N TYR A 198 -1.58 -5.02 -18.22
CA TYR A 198 -2.07 -3.98 -19.12
C TYR A 198 -2.47 -4.56 -20.47
N ARG A 199 -3.31 -3.82 -21.21
CA ARG A 199 -3.70 -4.13 -22.59
C ARG A 199 -3.71 -2.87 -23.45
N VAL A 200 -3.61 -3.07 -24.76
CA VAL A 200 -3.54 -1.99 -25.74
C VAL A 200 -4.61 -2.21 -26.80
N ARG A 201 -5.39 -1.18 -27.12
CA ARG A 201 -6.42 -1.19 -28.18
C ARG A 201 -6.33 0.11 -28.97
N GLY A 202 -5.62 0.09 -30.09
CA GLY A 202 -5.30 1.31 -30.84
C GLY A 202 -4.47 2.26 -29.98
N ASP A 203 -4.99 3.47 -29.77
CA ASP A 203 -4.34 4.51 -28.96
C ASP A 203 -4.73 4.49 -27.47
N VAL A 204 -5.53 3.48 -27.07
CA VAL A 204 -5.97 3.29 -25.69
C VAL A 204 -5.09 2.27 -24.99
N ILE A 205 -4.55 2.65 -23.83
CA ILE A 205 -3.82 1.77 -22.93
C ILE A 205 -4.64 1.62 -21.64
N ASP A 206 -5.12 0.42 -21.37
CA ASP A 206 -5.73 0.07 -20.08
C ASP A 206 -4.66 -0.59 -19.22
N ILE A 207 -4.46 -0.09 -18.00
CA ILE A 207 -3.50 -0.60 -17.03
C ILE A 207 -4.29 -0.90 -15.75
N PHE A 208 -4.11 -2.08 -15.17
CA PHE A 208 -4.62 -2.36 -13.83
C PHE A 208 -3.45 -2.34 -12.84
N PRO A 209 -3.28 -1.25 -12.08
CA PRO A 209 -2.17 -1.09 -11.15
C PRO A 209 -2.13 -2.23 -10.13
N ALA A 210 -0.94 -2.75 -9.85
CA ALA A 210 -0.77 -3.93 -8.98
C ALA A 210 -1.18 -3.65 -7.53
N GLU A 211 -1.11 -2.40 -7.12
CA GLU A 211 -1.48 -1.94 -5.79
C GLU A 211 -2.95 -1.51 -5.66
N SER A 212 -3.68 -1.43 -6.77
CA SER A 212 -5.07 -0.97 -6.77
C SER A 212 -6.03 -2.08 -6.35
N GLU A 213 -6.88 -1.81 -5.35
CA GLU A 213 -7.91 -2.75 -4.91
C GLU A 213 -9.05 -2.88 -5.95
N ARG A 214 -9.40 -1.79 -6.65
CA ARG A 214 -10.67 -1.71 -7.41
C ARG A 214 -10.60 -1.06 -8.78
N GLU A 215 -9.71 -0.09 -8.96
CA GLU A 215 -9.76 0.79 -10.12
C GLU A 215 -8.58 0.50 -11.06
N ALA A 216 -8.90 0.32 -12.34
CA ALA A 216 -7.93 0.39 -13.41
C ALA A 216 -7.84 1.82 -13.95
N VAL A 217 -6.74 2.11 -14.66
CA VAL A 217 -6.52 3.39 -15.33
C VAL A 217 -6.51 3.18 -16.84
N ARG A 218 -7.31 3.97 -17.54
CA ARG A 218 -7.33 4.09 -18.99
C ARG A 218 -6.60 5.36 -19.39
N VAL A 219 -5.66 5.22 -20.31
CA VAL A 219 -4.85 6.30 -20.87
C VAL A 219 -5.16 6.34 -22.36
N GLU A 220 -5.74 7.44 -22.82
CA GLU A 220 -6.06 7.68 -24.22
C GLU A 220 -5.01 8.63 -24.79
N LEU A 221 -4.34 8.19 -25.85
CA LEU A 221 -3.36 8.97 -26.58
C LEU A 221 -3.98 9.55 -27.86
N PHE A 222 -3.51 10.72 -28.26
CA PHE A 222 -3.74 11.28 -29.59
C PHE A 222 -2.37 11.62 -30.18
N ASP A 223 -1.95 10.88 -31.19
CA ASP A 223 -0.56 10.85 -31.69
C ASP A 223 0.46 10.57 -30.57
N ASP A 224 1.22 11.59 -30.15
CA ASP A 224 2.22 11.51 -29.09
C ASP A 224 1.80 12.26 -27.81
N GLU A 225 0.52 12.62 -27.65
CA GLU A 225 0.00 13.37 -26.51
C GLU A 225 -1.00 12.56 -25.68
N VAL A 226 -0.91 12.65 -24.34
CA VAL A 226 -1.93 12.11 -23.43
C VAL A 226 -3.19 12.98 -23.47
N GLU A 227 -4.19 12.58 -24.23
CA GLU A 227 -5.45 13.31 -24.37
C GLU A 227 -6.29 13.21 -23.10
N SER A 228 -6.35 12.02 -22.50
CA SER A 228 -7.32 11.67 -21.46
C SER A 228 -6.80 10.58 -20.53
N ILE A 229 -7.04 10.75 -19.23
CA ILE A 229 -6.75 9.74 -18.19
C ILE A 229 -8.02 9.53 -17.37
N VAL A 230 -8.46 8.27 -17.28
CA VAL A 230 -9.73 7.89 -16.67
C VAL A 230 -9.55 6.71 -15.74
N LEU A 231 -10.15 6.78 -14.56
CA LEU A 231 -10.26 5.65 -13.64
C LEU A 231 -11.59 4.95 -13.87
N PHE A 232 -11.54 3.63 -14.00
CA PHE A 232 -12.69 2.80 -14.34
C PHE A 232 -12.66 1.47 -13.61
N ASP A 233 -13.82 0.84 -13.51
CA ASP A 233 -13.96 -0.51 -12.96
C ASP A 233 -13.51 -1.55 -14.02
N PRO A 234 -12.47 -2.37 -13.75
CA PRO A 234 -11.92 -3.31 -14.74
C PRO A 234 -12.87 -4.47 -15.09
N LEU A 235 -13.84 -4.77 -14.22
CA LEU A 235 -14.81 -5.85 -14.41
C LEU A 235 -16.00 -5.38 -15.25
N THR A 236 -16.55 -4.20 -14.94
CA THR A 236 -17.76 -3.68 -15.61
C THR A 236 -17.46 -2.73 -16.77
N GLY A 237 -16.26 -2.13 -16.80
CA GLY A 237 -15.90 -1.08 -17.74
C GLY A 237 -16.48 0.30 -17.39
N GLU A 238 -17.19 0.43 -16.26
CA GLU A 238 -17.82 1.69 -15.85
C GLU A 238 -16.75 2.73 -15.52
N VAL A 239 -16.81 3.87 -16.21
CA VAL A 239 -15.96 5.03 -15.95
C VAL A 239 -16.38 5.68 -14.63
N LYS A 240 -15.47 5.76 -13.66
CA LYS A 240 -15.69 6.37 -12.35
C LYS A 240 -15.39 7.86 -12.36
N ARG A 241 -14.19 8.24 -12.80
CA ARG A 241 -13.76 9.65 -12.86
C ARG A 241 -12.64 9.90 -13.86
N LYS A 242 -12.62 11.10 -14.43
CA LYS A 242 -11.45 11.61 -15.19
C LYS A 242 -10.49 12.29 -14.23
N VAL A 243 -9.19 12.06 -14.41
CA VAL A 243 -8.14 12.64 -13.57
C VAL A 243 -7.14 13.41 -14.42
N PRO A 244 -6.57 14.52 -13.92
CA PRO A 244 -5.56 15.27 -14.68
C PRO A 244 -4.21 14.53 -14.75
N ARG A 245 -3.93 13.67 -13.77
CA ARG A 245 -2.68 12.91 -13.65
C ARG A 245 -2.90 11.58 -12.94
N TYR A 246 -2.02 10.63 -13.20
CA TYR A 246 -1.95 9.35 -12.50
C TYR A 246 -0.49 8.87 -12.41
N THR A 247 -0.12 8.27 -11.29
CA THR A 247 1.18 7.62 -11.13
C THR A 247 0.97 6.12 -11.02
N VAL A 248 1.61 5.36 -11.92
CA VAL A 248 1.64 3.89 -11.86
C VAL A 248 2.92 3.47 -11.13
N PHE A 249 2.77 2.66 -10.09
CA PHE A 249 3.89 2.13 -9.30
C PHE A 249 4.35 0.77 -9.84
N PRO A 250 5.59 0.32 -9.55
CA PRO A 250 6.04 -1.01 -9.93
C PRO A 250 5.18 -2.14 -9.34
N SER A 251 5.02 -3.25 -10.08
CA SER A 251 4.18 -4.38 -9.66
C SER A 251 4.81 -5.29 -8.59
N THR A 252 6.04 -4.97 -8.15
CA THR A 252 6.75 -5.70 -7.11
C THR A 252 7.71 -4.76 -6.37
N HIS A 253 8.01 -5.06 -5.10
CA HIS A 253 9.00 -4.31 -4.30
C HIS A 253 10.45 -4.54 -4.73
N TYR A 254 10.73 -5.50 -5.62
CA TYR A 254 12.10 -5.91 -5.96
C TYR A 254 12.52 -5.53 -7.39
N VAL A 255 11.87 -4.51 -7.97
CA VAL A 255 12.28 -4.02 -9.30
C VAL A 255 13.67 -3.41 -9.21
N THR A 256 14.57 -3.92 -10.04
CA THR A 256 15.92 -3.37 -10.21
C THR A 256 15.96 -2.66 -11.56
N PRO A 257 16.42 -1.40 -11.64
CA PRO A 257 16.67 -0.75 -12.91
C PRO A 257 17.64 -1.60 -13.73
N LYS A 258 17.36 -1.82 -15.02
CA LYS A 258 18.37 -2.41 -15.90
C LYS A 258 19.59 -1.47 -15.90
N GLU A 259 20.77 -2.01 -15.61
CA GLU A 259 22.03 -1.27 -15.75
C GLU A 259 22.10 -0.65 -17.15
N ARG A 260 22.50 0.63 -17.21
CA ARG A 260 22.65 1.39 -18.45
C ARG A 260 23.83 0.88 -19.28
#